data_AF-A0A973DD06-F1
#
_entry.id   AF-A0A973DD06-F1
#
_cell.length_a   1.000
_cell.length_b   1.000
_cell.length_c   1.000
_cell.angle_alpha   90.00
_cell.angle_beta   90.00
_cell.angle_gamma   90.00
#
_symmetry.space_group_name_H-M   'P 1'
#
loop_
_entity.id
_entity.type
_entity.pdbx_description
1 polymer ?
#
loop_
_entity_poly.entity_id
_entity_poly.type
_entity_poly.pdbx_seq_one_letter_code
_entity_poly.pdbx_strand_id
1 'polypeptide(L)' 'MNDNKQKALDAALSQIERQFGKGSIMKLGDNKALDIEAISTGSLGIDIALGIGGLPTGRIVEVYGP' A
#
# COMPACT_ATOMS: atom_id res chain seq x y z
N MET A 1 -26.00 19.61 -4.74
CA MET A 1 -25.63 18.92 -3.47
C MET A 1 -24.30 18.17 -3.56
N ASN A 2 -23.97 17.54 -4.69
CA ASN A 2 -22.70 16.81 -4.86
C ASN A 2 -21.47 17.75 -4.97
N ASP A 3 -21.61 18.91 -5.62
CA ASP A 3 -20.47 19.83 -5.80
C ASP A 3 -19.96 20.44 -4.50
N ASN A 4 -20.84 20.73 -3.54
CA ASN A 4 -20.44 21.24 -2.22
C ASN A 4 -19.70 20.18 -1.40
N LYS A 5 -20.09 18.90 -1.54
CA LYS A 5 -19.38 17.79 -0.91
C LYS A 5 -17.99 17.60 -1.53
N GLN A 6 -17.88 17.71 -2.85
CA GLN A 6 -16.60 17.61 -3.54
C GLN A 6 -15.64 18.74 -3.15
N LYS A 7 -16.12 19.99 -3.12
CA LYS A 7 -15.31 21.14 -2.68
C LYS A 7 -14.84 21.01 -1.24
N ALA A 8 -15.70 20.56 -0.33
CA ALA A 8 -15.33 20.34 1.06
C ALA A 8 -14.30 19.21 1.20
N LEU A 9 -14.43 18.15 0.41
CA LEU A 9 -13.48 17.04 0.35
C LEU A 9 -12.10 17.52 -0.14
N ASP A 10 -12.05 18.26 -1.25
CA ASP A 10 -10.79 18.74 -1.84
C ASP A 10 -10.07 19.72 -0.90
N ALA A 11 -10.81 20.56 -0.18
CA ALA A 11 -10.28 21.45 0.84
C ALA A 11 -9.67 20.67 2.03
N ALA A 12 -10.36 19.63 2.51
CA ALA A 12 -9.88 18.77 3.59
C ALA A 12 -8.61 17.99 3.18
N LEU A 13 -8.58 17.44 1.96
CA LEU A 13 -7.41 16.76 1.40
C LEU A 13 -6.21 17.70 1.34
N SER A 14 -6.41 18.92 0.83
CA SER A 14 -5.37 19.96 0.75
C SER A 14 -4.84 20.36 2.14
N GLN A 15 -5.73 20.42 3.14
CA GLN A 15 -5.34 20.72 4.51
C GLN A 15 -4.46 19.62 5.12
N ILE A 16 -4.79 18.35 4.88
CA ILE A 16 -4.02 17.19 5.36
C ILE A 16 -2.62 17.19 4.72
N GLU A 17 -2.52 17.38 3.40
CA GLU A 17 -1.22 17.43 2.71
C GLU A 17 -0.33 18.58 3.19
N ARG A 18 -0.91 19.75 3.45
CA ARG A 18 -0.14 20.91 3.96
C ARG A 18 0.38 20.68 5.38
N GLN A 19 -0.37 19.97 6.22
CA GLN A 19 0.02 19.73 7.62
C GLN A 19 1.02 18.58 7.76
N PHE A 20 0.86 17.51 6.99
CA PHE A 20 1.60 16.26 7.17
C PHE A 20 2.56 15.93 6.02
N GLY A 21 2.63 16.80 5.00
CA GLY A 21 3.49 16.64 3.83
C GLY A 21 2.78 15.95 2.66
N LYS A 22 3.41 16.04 1.48
CA LYS A 22 2.92 15.40 0.25
C LYS A 22 2.85 13.88 0.42
N GLY A 23 1.77 13.27 -0.06
CA GLY A 23 1.56 11.82 0.04
C GLY A 23 1.04 11.33 1.39
N SER A 24 0.73 12.23 2.32
CA SER A 24 0.08 11.88 3.60
C SER A 24 -1.37 11.39 3.43
N ILE A 25 -2.03 11.73 2.32
CA ILE A 25 -3.33 11.20 1.93
C ILE A 25 -3.42 11.04 0.42
N MET A 26 -3.94 9.90 -0.05
CA MET A 26 -4.02 9.56 -1.47
C MET A 26 -5.27 8.70 -1.71
N LYS A 27 -5.78 8.67 -2.94
CA LYS A 27 -6.83 7.69 -3.30
C LYS A 27 -6.21 6.30 -3.45
N LEU A 28 -6.91 5.28 -2.96
CA LEU A 28 -6.48 3.88 -2.91
C LEU A 28 -6.27 3.20 -4.29
N GLY A 29 -6.27 3.95 -5.39
CA GLY A 29 -6.04 3.44 -6.76
C GLY A 29 -5.19 4.35 -7.64
N ASP A 30 -4.71 5.50 -7.13
CA ASP A 30 -3.78 6.37 -7.88
C ASP A 30 -2.34 5.80 -7.89
N ASN A 31 -2.08 4.79 -7.05
CA ASN A 31 -0.93 3.91 -7.24
C ASN A 31 -1.38 2.67 -8.04
N LYS A 32 -0.68 2.41 -9.15
CA LYS A 32 -0.60 1.06 -9.73
C LYS A 32 -0.37 0.10 -8.58
N ALA A 33 -1.16 -0.97 -8.52
CA ALA A 33 -1.13 -2.03 -7.51
C ALA A 33 0.19 -2.02 -6.76
N LEU A 34 0.18 -1.63 -5.47
CA LEU A 34 1.37 -1.52 -4.62
C LEU A 34 2.35 -2.60 -5.06
N ASP A 35 3.44 -2.20 -5.71
CA ASP A 35 4.45 -3.14 -6.19
C ASP A 35 5.06 -3.71 -4.92
N ILE A 36 4.50 -4.81 -4.43
CA ILE A 36 4.93 -5.43 -3.18
C ILE A 36 6.27 -6.03 -3.51
N GLU A 37 7.31 -5.27 -3.20
CA GLU A 37 8.67 -5.77 -3.26
C GLU A 37 8.75 -7.02 -2.36
N ALA A 38 9.31 -8.08 -2.94
CA ALA A 38 9.40 -9.38 -2.30
C ALA A 38 10.85 -9.87 -2.30
N ILE A 39 11.27 -10.50 -1.20
CA ILE A 39 12.57 -11.14 -1.06
C ILE A 39 12.38 -12.65 -1.17
N SER A 40 13.11 -13.31 -2.07
CA SER A 40 13.03 -14.77 -2.26
C SER A 40 13.23 -15.52 -0.93
N THR A 41 12.44 -16.56 -0.72
CA THR A 41 12.56 -17.48 0.41
C THR A 41 13.76 -18.42 0.30
N GLY A 42 14.46 -18.43 -0.85
CA GLY A 42 15.50 -19.41 -1.17
C GLY A 42 14.94 -20.76 -1.66
N SER A 43 13.62 -20.92 -1.69
CA SER A 43 12.93 -22.10 -2.23
C SER A 43 12.00 -21.67 -3.36
N LEU A 44 12.32 -22.07 -4.60
CA LEU A 44 11.52 -21.73 -5.77
C LEU A 44 10.05 -22.18 -5.62
N GLY A 45 9.82 -23.33 -4.99
CA GLY A 45 8.46 -23.83 -4.77
C GLY A 45 7.64 -22.94 -3.83
N ILE A 46 8.28 -22.39 -2.79
CA ILE A 46 7.60 -21.49 -1.85
C ILE A 46 7.39 -20.12 -2.49
N ASP A 47 8.39 -19.60 -3.22
CA ASP A 47 8.28 -18.30 -3.91
C ASP A 47 7.12 -18.28 -4.91
N ILE A 48 6.94 -19.38 -5.65
CA ILE A 48 5.80 -19.55 -6.57
C ILE A 48 4.49 -19.67 -5.78
N ALA A 49 4.46 -20.46 -4.71
CA ALA A 49 3.25 -20.65 -3.90
C ALA A 49 2.76 -19.34 -3.24
N LEU A 50 3.68 -18.44 -2.88
CA LEU A 50 3.36 -17.12 -2.34
C LEU A 50 2.79 -16.16 -3.40
N GLY A 51 2.95 -16.44 -4.70
CA GLY A 51 2.37 -15.69 -5.81
C GLY A 51 2.98 -14.32 -6.09
N ILE A 52 3.72 -13.76 -5.13
CA ILE A 52 4.47 -12.51 -5.26
C ILE A 52 5.98 -12.73 -5.42
N GLY A 53 6.44 -13.98 -5.48
CA GLY A 53 7.84 -14.32 -5.68
C GLY A 53 8.71 -14.30 -4.42
N GLY A 54 8.13 -14.22 -3.22
CA GLY A 54 8.88 -14.25 -1.97
C GLY A 54 8.13 -13.64 -0.78
N LEU A 55 8.88 -13.30 0.28
CA LEU A 55 8.38 -12.63 1.48
C LEU A 55 8.23 -11.11 1.24
N PRO A 56 7.11 -10.48 1.62
CA PRO A 56 6.87 -9.07 1.36
C PRO A 56 7.72 -8.14 2.23
N THR A 57 8.38 -7.14 1.64
CA THR A 57 9.15 -6.12 2.38
C THR A 57 8.22 -5.15 3.11
N GLY A 58 8.68 -4.63 4.25
CA GLY A 58 7.89 -3.71 5.08
C GLY A 58 6.68 -4.36 5.77
N ARG A 59 6.62 -5.68 5.83
CA ARG A 59 5.55 -6.47 6.47
C ARG A 59 6.13 -7.45 7.49
N ILE A 60 5.28 -7.86 8.42
CA ILE A 60 5.60 -8.90 9.40
C ILE A 60 5.23 -10.26 8.79
N VAL A 61 6.15 -11.22 8.87
CA VAL A 61 5.95 -12.60 8.44
C VAL A 61 6.13 -13.51 9.65
N GLU A 62 5.19 -14.43 9.86
CA GLU A 62 5.26 -15.45 10.89
C GLU A 62 5.48 -16.82 10.24
N VAL A 63 6.39 -17.62 10.81
CA VAL A 63 6.67 -19.00 10.38
C VAL A 63 6.55 -19.88 11.62
N TYR A 64 5.73 -20.92 11.54
CA TYR A 64 5.51 -21.85 12.66
C TYR A 64 5.62 -23.31 12.19
N GLY A 65 5.97 -24.19 13.12
CA GLY A 65 6.14 -25.63 12.91
C GLY A 65 6.50 -26.34 14.22
N PRO A 66 6.56 -27.68 14.24
CA PRO A 66 7.06 -28.45 15.38
C PRO A 66 8.52 -28.15 15.72
#